data_AF-A0A7W2IY90-F1
#
_entry.id   AF-A0A7W2IY90-F1
#
_cell.length_a   1.000
_cell.length_b   1.000
_cell.length_c   1.000
_cell.angle_alpha   90.00
_cell.angle_beta   90.00
_cell.angle_gamma   90.00
#
_symmetry.space_group_name_H-M   'P 1'
#
loop_
_entity.id
_entity.type
_entity.pdbx_description
1 polymer ?
#
loop_
_entity_poly.entity_id
_entity_poly.type
_entity_poly.pdbx_seq_one_letter_code
_entity_poly.pdbx_strand_id
1 'polypeptide(L)'
;MGRIFLKHFLIRLFIISIPLGVLYGYSQMAFEANRQKGHPTDVGLGVAIILFFLLCFMAIGLIADFIIRLRTKQKTIALSNLPFLALFNIPILYIHCQMSDYCENCFCSWFINLF
;
A
#
# COMPACT_ATOMS: atom_id res chain seq x y z
N MET A 1 16.18 -23.35 9.18
CA MET A 1 15.69 -21.97 9.48
C MET A 1 14.93 -21.33 8.31
N GLY A 2 15.39 -21.47 7.05
CA GLY A 2 14.79 -20.79 5.88
C GLY A 2 13.34 -21.20 5.49
N ARG A 3 12.95 -22.48 5.62
CA ARG A 3 11.60 -22.93 5.22
C ARG A 3 10.45 -22.29 6.01
N ILE A 4 10.62 -22.11 7.33
CA ILE A 4 9.59 -21.52 8.19
C ILE A 4 9.43 -20.03 7.86
N PHE A 5 10.55 -19.33 7.68
CA PHE A 5 10.55 -17.94 7.26
C PHE A 5 9.87 -17.74 5.90
N LEU A 6 10.23 -18.55 4.90
CA LEU A 6 9.66 -18.49 3.56
C LEU A 6 8.15 -18.74 3.56
N LYS A 7 7.68 -19.71 4.34
CA LYS A 7 6.24 -19.99 4.47
C LYS A 7 5.46 -18.77 5.00
N HIS A 8 5.96 -18.12 6.05
CA HIS A 8 5.29 -16.94 6.62
C HIS A 8 5.32 -15.75 5.65
N PHE A 9 6.45 -15.56 4.96
CA PHE A 9 6.59 -14.53 3.93
C PHE A 9 5.58 -14.74 2.79
N LEU A 10 5.47 -15.97 2.26
CA LEU A 10 4.53 -16.29 1.17
C LEU A 10 3.06 -16.14 1.59
N ILE A 11 2.71 -16.55 2.81
CA ILE A 11 1.34 -16.37 3.33
C ILE A 11 1.00 -14.88 3.40
N ARG A 12 1.92 -14.04 3.90
CA ARG A 12 1.70 -12.59 3.96
C ARG A 12 1.62 -11.96 2.59
N LEU A 13 2.49 -12.35 1.67
CA LEU A 13 2.42 -11.91 0.28
C LEU A 13 1.05 -12.23 -0.32
N PHE A 14 0.53 -13.44 -0.07
CA PHE A 14 -0.79 -13.84 -0.56
C PHE A 14 -1.91 -12.98 0.05
N ILE A 15 -1.92 -12.80 1.37
CA ILE A 15 -2.91 -11.98 2.09
C ILE A 15 -2.91 -10.53 1.60
N ILE A 16 -1.74 -9.98 1.28
CA ILE A 16 -1.57 -8.63 0.73
C ILE A 16 -2.02 -8.56 -0.74
N SER A 17 -1.66 -9.55 -1.53
CA SER A 17 -1.90 -9.52 -2.98
C SER A 17 -3.39 -9.65 -3.34
N ILE A 18 -4.18 -10.36 -2.54
CA ILE A 18 -5.63 -10.52 -2.78
C ILE A 18 -6.35 -9.17 -2.82
N PRO A 19 -6.34 -8.33 -1.76
CA PRO A 19 -7.08 -7.07 -1.76
C PRO A 19 -6.56 -6.10 -2.84
N LEU A 20 -5.26 -6.09 -3.11
CA LEU A 20 -4.69 -5.30 -4.21
C LEU A 20 -5.16 -5.79 -5.58
N GLY A 21 -5.23 -7.11 -5.80
CA GLY A 21 -5.75 -7.71 -7.01
C GLY A 21 -7.24 -7.43 -7.22
N VAL A 22 -8.03 -7.46 -6.15
CA VAL A 22 -9.46 -7.08 -6.18
C VAL A 22 -9.61 -5.60 -6.56
N LEU A 23 -8.82 -4.71 -5.95
CA LEU A 23 -8.85 -3.29 -6.27
C LEU A 23 -8.40 -3.01 -7.71
N TYR A 24 -7.42 -3.75 -8.22
CA TYR A 24 -7.01 -3.68 -9.62
C TYR A 24 -8.11 -4.12 -10.58
N GLY A 25 -8.80 -5.23 -10.28
CA GLY A 25 -9.95 -5.67 -11.07
C GLY A 25 -11.08 -4.64 -11.08
N TYR A 26 -11.38 -4.08 -9.91
CA TYR A 26 -12.35 -2.99 -9.76
C TYR A 26 -11.95 -1.74 -10.56
N SER A 27 -10.69 -1.33 -10.50
CA SER A 27 -10.22 -0.13 -11.18
C SER A 27 -10.34 -0.27 -12.70
N GLN A 28 -9.98 -1.42 -13.26
CA GLN A 28 -10.15 -1.69 -14.70
C GLN A 28 -11.61 -1.56 -15.13
N MET A 29 -12.54 -2.18 -14.39
CA MET A 29 -13.98 -2.06 -14.67
C MET A 29 -14.47 -0.62 -14.56
N ALA A 30 -14.02 0.12 -13.53
CA ALA A 30 -14.41 1.51 -13.32
C ALA A 30 -13.89 2.43 -14.43
N PHE A 31 -12.66 2.24 -14.90
CA PHE A 31 -12.09 3.00 -16.01
C PHE A 31 -12.80 2.69 -17.34
N GLU A 32 -13.11 1.43 -17.61
CA GLU A 32 -13.83 1.03 -18.82
C GLU A 32 -15.24 1.62 -18.86
N ALA A 33 -15.99 1.51 -17.76
CA ALA A 33 -17.32 2.12 -17.64
C ALA A 33 -17.28 3.65 -17.79
N ASN A 34 -16.22 4.30 -17.31
CA ASN A 34 -16.06 5.75 -17.42
C ASN A 34 -15.73 6.21 -18.84
N ARG A 35 -14.97 5.42 -19.62
CA ARG A 35 -14.71 5.71 -21.04
C ARG A 35 -15.97 5.69 -21.90
N GLN A 36 -16.97 4.91 -21.49
CA GLN A 36 -18.25 4.82 -22.19
C GLN A 36 -19.22 5.97 -21.85
N LYS A 37 -18.89 6.81 -20.86
CA LYS A 37 -19.71 7.98 -20.50
C LYS A 37 -19.43 9.15 -21.42
N GLY A 38 -20.48 9.90 -21.78
CA GLY A 38 -20.35 11.14 -22.56
C GLY A 38 -19.54 12.25 -21.87
N HIS A 39 -19.43 12.21 -20.54
CA HIS A 39 -18.57 13.07 -19.75
C HIS A 39 -17.72 12.23 -18.80
N PRO A 40 -16.43 11.99 -19.13
CA PRO A 40 -15.53 11.23 -18.27
C PRO A 40 -15.34 11.94 -16.92
N THR A 41 -15.54 11.21 -15.83
CA THR A 41 -15.22 11.65 -14.46
C THR A 41 -13.79 11.26 -14.06
N ASP A 42 -13.23 11.89 -13.02
CA ASP A 42 -11.91 11.56 -12.50
C ASP A 42 -11.94 10.29 -11.63
N VAL A 43 -12.06 9.14 -12.30
CA VAL A 43 -12.04 7.80 -11.67
C VAL A 43 -10.68 7.49 -11.06
N GLY A 44 -9.60 8.08 -11.60
CA GLY A 44 -8.25 7.89 -11.10
C GLY A 44 -8.11 8.34 -9.66
N LEU A 45 -8.58 9.55 -9.35
CA LEU A 45 -8.56 10.07 -7.99
C LEU A 45 -9.36 9.20 -7.01
N GLY A 46 -10.56 8.76 -7.41
CA GLY A 46 -11.40 7.87 -6.58
C GLY A 46 -10.72 6.54 -6.27
N VAL A 47 -10.11 5.90 -7.27
CA VAL A 47 -9.35 4.65 -7.09
C VAL A 47 -8.12 4.90 -6.21
N ALA A 48 -7.42 6.03 -6.36
CA ALA A 48 -6.26 6.37 -5.54
C ALA A 48 -6.63 6.57 -4.06
N ILE A 49 -7.77 7.18 -3.76
CA ILE A 49 -8.28 7.30 -2.38
C ILE A 49 -8.56 5.92 -1.77
N ILE A 50 -9.24 5.04 -2.50
CA ILE A 50 -9.52 3.67 -2.03
C ILE A 50 -8.20 2.91 -1.79
N LEU A 51 -7.24 3.03 -2.72
CA LEU A 51 -5.92 2.44 -2.58
C LEU A 51 -5.20 2.96 -1.32
N PHE A 52 -5.24 4.26 -1.06
CA PHE A 52 -4.63 4.87 0.11
C PHE A 52 -5.19 4.28 1.41
N PHE A 53 -6.52 4.22 1.56
CA PHE A 53 -7.14 3.63 2.74
C PHE A 53 -6.78 2.15 2.90
N LEU A 54 -6.83 1.38 1.80
CA LEU A 54 -6.48 -0.03 1.80
C LEU A 54 -5.03 -0.25 2.26
N LEU A 55 -4.09 0.52 1.73
CA LEU A 55 -2.69 0.47 2.11
C LEU A 55 -2.48 0.87 3.58
N CYS A 56 -3.17 1.92 4.06
CA CYS A 56 -3.12 2.34 5.46
C CYS A 56 -3.61 1.23 6.41
N PHE A 57 -4.74 0.58 6.10
CA PHE A 57 -5.24 -0.54 6.90
C PHE A 57 -4.26 -1.72 6.93
N MET A 58 -3.69 -2.08 5.77
CA MET A 58 -2.68 -3.15 5.72
C MET A 58 -1.40 -2.78 6.46
N ALA A 59 -0.94 -1.53 6.36
CA ALA A 59 0.24 -1.02 7.06
C ALA A 59 0.03 -1.06 8.59
N ILE A 60 -1.12 -0.62 9.09
CA ILE A 60 -1.47 -0.69 10.52
C ILE A 60 -1.45 -2.16 10.99
N GLY A 61 -2.04 -3.07 10.21
CA GLY A 61 -2.01 -4.50 10.52
C GLY A 61 -0.59 -5.08 10.59
N LEU A 62 0.27 -4.73 9.64
CA LEU A 62 1.69 -5.14 9.63
C LEU A 62 2.48 -4.54 10.79
N ILE A 63 2.23 -3.28 11.16
CA ILE A 63 2.85 -2.62 12.32
C ILE A 63 2.42 -3.34 13.60
N ALA A 64 1.13 -3.62 13.77
CA ALA A 64 0.62 -4.33 14.94
C ALA A 64 1.24 -5.74 15.06
N ASP A 65 1.26 -6.51 13.97
CA ASP A 65 1.89 -7.84 13.95
C ASP A 65 3.42 -7.76 14.20
N PHE A 66 4.09 -6.73 13.68
CA PHE A 66 5.51 -6.47 13.96
C PHE A 66 5.77 -6.19 15.44
N ILE A 67 4.98 -5.30 16.08
CA ILE A 67 5.10 -4.96 17.49
C ILE A 67 4.84 -6.19 18.38
N ILE A 68 3.79 -6.97 18.09
CA ILE A 68 3.46 -8.20 18.83
C ILE A 68 4.60 -9.22 18.73
N ARG A 69 5.21 -9.39 17.55
CA ARG A 69 6.31 -10.35 17.34
C ARG A 69 7.63 -9.90 17.94
N LEU A 70 7.87 -8.59 18.00
CA LEU A 70 8.98 -8.03 18.75
C LEU A 70 8.84 -8.32 20.25
N ARG A 71 7.63 -8.11 20.81
CA ARG A 71 7.35 -8.40 22.23
C ARG A 71 7.49 -9.88 22.58
N THR A 72 7.11 -10.78 21.67
CA THR A 72 7.25 -12.24 21.86
C THR A 72 8.65 -12.79 21.52
N LYS A 73 9.65 -11.90 21.32
CA LYS A 73 11.05 -12.23 20.99
C LYS A 73 11.24 -13.06 19.71
N GLN A 74 10.26 -13.12 18.81
CA GLN A 74 10.35 -13.81 17.52
C GLN A 74 11.03 -12.95 16.45
N LYS A 75 12.27 -12.50 16.72
CA LYS A 75 13.00 -11.51 15.89
C LYS A 75 13.10 -11.90 14.41
N THR A 76 13.35 -13.18 14.12
CA THR A 76 13.50 -13.67 12.73
C THR A 76 12.21 -13.56 11.93
N ILE A 77 11.06 -13.78 12.56
CA ILE A 77 9.75 -13.69 11.92
C ILE A 77 9.28 -12.23 11.86
N ALA A 78 9.61 -11.41 12.87
CA ALA A 78 9.36 -9.97 12.85
C ALA A 78 10.08 -9.29 11.67
N LEU A 79 11.33 -9.66 11.39
CA LEU A 79 12.11 -9.09 10.29
C LEU A 79 11.44 -9.25 8.91
N SER A 80 10.64 -10.31 8.71
CA SER A 80 9.92 -10.52 7.45
C SER A 80 8.79 -9.51 7.18
N ASN A 81 8.32 -8.74 8.18
CA ASN A 81 7.36 -7.64 7.95
C ASN A 81 8.02 -6.38 7.41
N LEU A 82 9.30 -6.19 7.71
CA LEU A 82 10.06 -4.99 7.39
C LEU A 82 10.09 -4.65 5.88
N PRO A 83 10.32 -5.61 4.94
CA PRO A 83 10.26 -5.30 3.51
C PRO A 83 8.85 -4.88 3.06
N PHE A 84 7.79 -5.51 3.57
CA PHE A 84 6.41 -5.12 3.21
C PHE A 84 6.05 -3.74 3.73
N LEU A 85 6.46 -3.42 4.97
CA LEU A 85 6.29 -2.09 5.54
C LEU A 85 7.01 -1.04 4.70
N ALA A 86 8.28 -1.26 4.36
CA ALA A 86 9.03 -0.33 3.52
C ALA A 86 8.33 -0.11 2.16
N LEU A 87 7.86 -1.19 1.54
CA LEU A 87 7.22 -1.16 0.22
C LEU A 87 5.86 -0.46 0.23
N PHE A 88 5.08 -0.58 1.31
CA PHE A 88 3.80 0.12 1.45
C PHE A 88 3.92 1.59 1.81
N ASN A 89 4.95 1.98 2.55
CA ASN A 89 5.14 3.38 2.90
C ASN A 89 5.36 4.26 1.66
N ILE A 90 6.00 3.74 0.60
CA ILE A 90 6.23 4.49 -0.64
C ILE A 90 4.91 4.98 -1.28
N PRO A 91 3.96 4.12 -1.68
CA PRO A 91 2.70 4.57 -2.27
C PRO A 91 1.81 5.33 -1.28
N ILE A 92 1.84 5.01 0.02
CA ILE A 92 1.10 5.78 1.04
C ILE A 92 1.61 7.23 1.09
N LEU A 93 2.93 7.42 1.19
CA LEU A 93 3.55 8.75 1.22
C LEU A 93 3.33 9.49 -0.09
N TYR A 94 3.40 8.79 -1.23
CA TYR A 94 3.18 9.41 -2.54
C TYR A 94 1.78 9.99 -2.66
N ILE A 95 0.75 9.19 -2.36
CA ILE A 95 -0.64 9.63 -2.43
C ILE A 95 -0.90 10.73 -1.38
N HIS A 96 -0.36 10.59 -0.17
CA HIS A 96 -0.48 11.61 0.87
C HIS A 96 0.12 12.95 0.43
N CYS A 97 1.32 12.93 -0.15
CA CYS A 97 1.98 14.14 -0.64
C CYS A 97 1.27 14.77 -1.83
N GLN A 98 0.64 13.98 -2.72
CA GLN A 98 -0.19 14.54 -3.79
C GLN A 98 -1.50 15.17 -3.28
N MET A 99 -2.03 14.69 -2.15
CA MET A 99 -3.26 15.22 -1.55
C MET A 99 -2.99 16.41 -0.60
N SER A 100 -1.74 16.63 -0.19
CA SER A 100 -1.35 17.73 0.69
C SER A 100 -1.16 19.01 -0.13
N ASP A 101 -1.41 20.17 0.48
CA ASP A 101 -1.17 21.47 -0.15
C ASP A 101 0.29 21.55 -0.64
N TYR A 102 0.46 21.96 -1.90
CA TYR A 102 1.76 22.01 -2.55
C TYR A 102 2.69 23.01 -1.83
N CYS A 103 3.85 22.52 -1.39
CA CYS A 103 4.91 23.33 -0.79
C CYS A 103 6.23 23.07 -1.54
N GLU A 104 6.78 24.10 -2.18
CA GLU A 104 7.96 24.01 -3.06
C GLU A 104 9.22 23.45 -2.38
N ASN A 105 9.43 23.72 -1.09
CA ASN A 105 10.65 23.34 -0.34
C ASN A 105 10.42 22.27 0.73
N CYS A 106 9.26 21.60 0.73
CA CYS A 106 8.93 20.59 1.72
C CYS A 106 9.34 19.18 1.27
N PHE A 107 9.39 18.23 2.23
CA PHE A 107 9.66 16.80 1.99
C PHE A 107 8.81 16.22 0.84
N CYS A 108 7.55 16.64 0.72
CA CYS A 108 6.65 16.17 -0.33
C CYS A 108 7.05 16.59 -1.75
N SER A 109 7.59 17.81 -1.95
CA SER A 109 8.10 18.24 -3.27
C SER A 109 9.29 17.39 -3.68
N TRP A 110 10.25 17.15 -2.77
CA TRP A 110 11.37 16.25 -3.02
C TRP A 110 10.92 14.80 -3.31
N PHE A 111 9.98 14.29 -2.51
CA PHE A 111 9.49 12.92 -2.64
C PHE A 111 8.70 12.68 -3.93
N ILE A 112 7.87 13.64 -4.35
CA ILE A 112 7.14 13.57 -5.64
C ILE A 112 8.14 13.64 -6.80
N ASN A 113 9.14 14.52 -6.76
CA ASN A 113 10.13 14.61 -7.84
C ASN A 113 11.04 13.38 -7.99
N LEU A 114 11.11 12.52 -6.97
CA LEU A 114 11.90 11.29 -6.99
C LEU A 114 11.22 10.16 -7.80
N PHE A 115 9.91 10.23 -8.02
CA PHE A 115 9.09 9.18 -8.63
C PHE A 115 8.26 9.68 -9.82
#